data_AF-A0A1A7WDL5-F1
#
_entry.id   AF-A0A1A7WDL5-F1
#
_cell.length_a   1.000
_cell.length_b   1.000
_cell.length_c   1.000
_cell.angle_alpha   90.00
_cell.angle_beta   90.00
_cell.angle_gamma   90.00
#
_symmetry.space_group_name_H-M   'P 1'
#
loop_
_entity.id
_entity.type
_entity.pdbx_description
1 polymer ?
#
loop_
_entity_poly.entity_id
_entity_poly.type
_entity_poly.pdbx_seq_one_letter_code
_entity_poly.pdbx_strand_id
1 'polypeptide(L)'
;NSAAVASIRFPLADPHISTSALQSVDNSTCRLQLVAFRDGKLFPCTGNSSKLADDGKRRSVSTPVAFAKLDGCSRRSSVSVALRHFALGADPTAAYWDFDLLDGHGGWRAEGCLITGSGGNTTSVHCTHLSNFAVLMVSSLRGISFPHDPYRTPTA
;
A
#
# COMPACT_ATOMS: atom_id res chain seq x y z
N ASN A 1 -21.18 -13.65 -10.33
CA ASN A 1 -19.76 -13.99 -10.12
C ASN A 1 -19.11 -12.82 -9.38
N SER A 2 -18.93 -12.90 -8.06
CA SER A 2 -18.38 -11.79 -7.26
C SER A 2 -16.87 -12.01 -7.09
N ALA A 3 -16.06 -11.24 -7.82
CA ALA A 3 -14.61 -11.27 -7.69
C ALA A 3 -14.16 -10.33 -6.55
N ALA A 4 -13.36 -10.83 -5.61
CA ALA A 4 -12.82 -10.02 -4.51
C ALA A 4 -11.99 -8.83 -5.03
N VAL A 5 -12.16 -7.66 -4.39
CA VAL A 5 -11.41 -6.41 -4.70
C VAL A 5 -10.11 -6.30 -3.92
N ALA A 6 -10.06 -6.93 -2.74
CA ALA A 6 -8.89 -7.05 -1.89
C ALA A 6 -8.96 -8.38 -1.13
N SER A 7 -7.80 -8.93 -0.79
CA SER A 7 -7.68 -10.06 0.13
C SER A 7 -6.52 -9.79 1.10
N ILE A 8 -6.72 -10.12 2.37
CA ILE A 8 -5.73 -9.91 3.44
C ILE A 8 -5.47 -11.28 4.07
N ARG A 9 -4.21 -11.70 4.11
CA ARG A 9 -3.79 -13.00 4.64
C ARG A 9 -2.70 -12.80 5.67
N PHE A 10 -2.90 -13.36 6.86
CA PHE A 10 -1.88 -13.43 7.90
C PHE A 10 -1.11 -14.74 7.77
N PRO A 11 0.20 -14.75 8.05
CA PRO A 11 0.96 -15.99 8.11
C PRO A 11 0.36 -16.88 9.21
N LEU A 12 0.20 -18.17 8.89
CA LEU A 12 -0.21 -19.16 9.88
C LEU A 12 0.85 -19.20 11.01
N ALA A 13 0.43 -19.50 12.24
CA ALA A 13 1.37 -19.80 13.30
C ALA A 13 2.27 -20.97 12.87
N ASP A 14 3.58 -20.84 13.04
CA ASP A 14 4.50 -21.95 12.83
C ASP A 14 4.19 -23.04 13.87
N PRO A 15 3.87 -24.27 13.45
CA PRO A 15 3.62 -25.37 14.39
C PRO A 15 4.84 -25.74 15.26
N HIS A 16 6.05 -25.23 14.97
CA HIS A 16 7.27 -25.50 15.74
C HIS A 16 7.57 -24.52 16.89
N ILE A 17 6.71 -23.54 17.17
CA ILE A 17 6.90 -22.67 18.35
C ILE A 17 6.58 -23.50 19.60
N SER A 18 7.62 -23.78 20.40
CA SER A 18 7.55 -24.53 21.65
C SER A 18 6.42 -24.03 22.54
N THR A 19 5.63 -24.99 23.03
CA THR A 19 4.51 -24.83 23.97
C THR A 19 4.80 -23.93 25.18
N SER A 20 6.08 -23.73 25.51
CA SER A 20 6.56 -22.81 26.57
C SER A 20 6.32 -21.33 26.28
N ALA A 21 6.30 -20.88 25.02
CA ALA A 21 6.01 -19.48 24.66
C ALA A 21 4.49 -19.20 24.60
N LEU A 22 3.67 -20.24 24.41
CA LEU A 22 2.21 -20.18 24.44
C LEU A 22 1.66 -20.14 25.87
N GLN A 23 2.42 -20.62 26.87
CA GLN A 23 2.06 -20.53 28.29
C GLN A 23 2.16 -19.10 28.86
N SER A 24 2.79 -18.17 28.15
CA SER A 24 2.80 -16.74 28.49
C SER A 24 1.57 -15.99 27.95
N VAL A 25 0.72 -16.64 27.16
CA VAL A 25 -0.52 -16.05 26.62
C VAL A 25 -1.68 -16.50 27.50
N ASP A 26 -1.57 -16.22 28.79
CA ASP A 26 -2.70 -16.34 29.69
C ASP A 26 -3.63 -15.16 29.40
N ASN A 27 -4.76 -15.44 28.76
CA ASN A 27 -5.93 -14.56 28.71
C ASN A 27 -5.79 -13.20 27.98
N SER A 28 -4.90 -13.06 26.99
CA SER A 28 -4.90 -11.88 26.10
C SER A 28 -5.87 -12.08 24.94
N THR A 29 -6.95 -11.29 24.93
CA THR A 29 -7.91 -11.26 23.82
C THR A 29 -7.28 -10.53 22.63
N CYS A 30 -6.98 -11.25 21.56
CA CYS A 30 -6.44 -10.67 20.34
C CYS A 30 -7.57 -10.02 19.53
N ARG A 31 -7.48 -8.72 19.24
CA ARG A 31 -8.47 -8.02 18.43
C ARG A 31 -7.93 -7.75 17.04
N LEU A 32 -8.51 -8.43 16.05
CA LEU A 32 -8.23 -8.22 14.64
C LEU A 32 -9.19 -7.19 14.05
N GLN A 33 -8.67 -6.18 13.37
CA GLN A 33 -9.44 -5.20 12.61
C GLN A 33 -8.98 -5.19 11.16
N LEU A 34 -9.95 -5.30 10.24
CA LEU A 34 -9.73 -5.30 8.80
C LEU A 34 -10.69 -4.29 8.16
N VAL A 35 -10.17 -3.39 7.35
CA VAL A 35 -10.98 -2.43 6.59
C VAL A 35 -10.47 -2.37 5.16
N ALA A 36 -11.38 -2.23 4.19
CA ALA A 36 -11.01 -1.98 2.79
C ALA A 36 -11.66 -0.68 2.33
N PHE A 37 -10.84 0.31 2.02
CA PHE A 37 -11.28 1.56 1.43
C PHE A 37 -11.30 1.42 -0.09
N ARG A 38 -12.39 1.86 -0.71
CA ARG A 38 -12.60 1.71 -2.16
C ARG A 38 -11.54 2.42 -3.00
N ASP A 39 -11.04 3.56 -2.52
CA ASP A 39 -10.03 4.39 -3.18
C ASP A 39 -9.05 5.00 -2.15
N GLY A 40 -8.05 5.73 -2.65
CA GLY A 40 -7.01 6.37 -1.85
C GLY A 40 -7.32 7.81 -1.42
N LYS A 41 -8.57 8.30 -1.49
CA LYS A 41 -8.87 9.73 -1.21
C LYS A 41 -8.54 10.17 0.22
N LEU A 42 -8.61 9.25 1.18
CA LEU A 42 -8.23 9.48 2.57
C LEU A 42 -6.72 9.44 2.80
N PHE A 43 -5.93 9.13 1.76
CA PHE A 43 -4.51 8.83 1.84
C PHE A 43 -3.74 9.60 0.73
N PRO A 44 -3.65 10.94 0.85
CA PRO A 44 -3.08 11.78 -0.20
C PRO A 44 -1.61 11.46 -0.49
N CYS A 45 -1.23 11.49 -1.77
CA CYS A 45 0.18 11.42 -2.17
C CYS A 45 0.83 12.80 -1.95
N THR A 46 1.47 12.99 -0.81
CA THR A 46 2.04 14.27 -0.36
C THR A 46 3.50 14.41 -0.79
N GLY A 47 3.81 15.49 -1.53
CA GLY A 47 5.03 15.67 -2.34
C GLY A 47 6.39 15.63 -1.63
N ASN A 48 6.45 15.71 -0.30
CA ASN A 48 7.71 16.02 0.40
C ASN A 48 8.27 14.88 1.28
N SER A 49 7.61 13.73 1.41
CA SER A 49 7.95 12.79 2.50
C SER A 49 8.53 11.43 2.10
N SER A 50 8.59 11.05 0.82
CA SER A 50 8.99 9.67 0.49
C SER A 50 9.49 9.37 -0.93
N LYS A 51 9.78 10.36 -1.77
CA LYS A 51 10.08 10.19 -3.22
C LYS A 51 8.99 9.46 -4.04
N LEU A 52 7.97 8.92 -3.39
CA LEU A 52 6.82 8.28 -4.01
C LEU A 52 5.84 9.32 -4.55
N ALA A 53 5.83 10.53 -4.01
CA ALA A 53 4.90 11.58 -4.38
C ALA A 53 5.44 12.58 -5.42
N ASP A 54 6.75 12.78 -5.52
CA ASP A 54 7.32 13.82 -6.38
C ASP A 54 8.70 13.45 -6.96
N ASP A 55 8.68 12.67 -8.04
CA ASP A 55 9.89 12.29 -8.81
C ASP A 55 9.78 12.80 -10.27
N GLY A 56 9.02 13.90 -10.48
CA GLY A 56 8.61 14.35 -11.83
C GLY A 56 7.65 13.38 -12.54
N LYS A 57 7.28 12.28 -11.88
CA LYS A 57 6.45 11.19 -12.37
C LYS A 57 5.34 10.98 -11.33
N ARG A 58 4.23 11.72 -11.45
CA ARG A 58 3.10 11.69 -10.50
C ARG A 58 2.61 10.25 -10.29
N ARG A 59 2.92 9.66 -9.12
CA ARG A 59 2.33 8.39 -8.70
C ARG A 59 1.02 8.66 -7.97
N SER A 60 0.07 7.75 -8.15
CA SER A 60 -1.23 7.78 -7.50
C SER A 60 -1.59 6.38 -7.04
N VAL A 61 -2.40 6.30 -5.98
CA VAL A 61 -3.00 5.04 -5.52
C VAL A 61 -3.86 4.45 -6.65
N SER A 62 -3.51 3.24 -7.11
CA SER A 62 -4.18 2.55 -8.22
C SER A 62 -5.07 1.39 -7.78
N THR A 63 -5.08 1.09 -6.48
CA THR A 63 -5.81 -0.02 -5.84
C THR A 63 -6.65 0.46 -4.65
N PRO A 64 -7.62 -0.33 -4.18
CA PRO A 64 -8.20 -0.15 -2.84
C PRO A 64 -7.09 -0.04 -1.78
N VAL A 65 -7.38 0.67 -0.68
CA VAL A 65 -6.49 0.70 0.48
C VAL A 65 -6.96 -0.36 1.48
N ALA A 66 -6.11 -1.34 1.76
CA ALA A 66 -6.39 -2.40 2.71
C ALA A 66 -5.76 -2.09 4.05
N PHE A 67 -6.56 -2.01 5.10
CA PHE A 67 -6.10 -1.82 6.47
C PHE A 67 -6.12 -3.14 7.22
N ALA A 68 -5.04 -3.40 7.95
CA ALA A 68 -4.97 -4.47 8.92
C ALA A 68 -4.39 -3.93 10.23
N LYS A 69 -4.98 -4.35 11.35
CA LYS A 69 -4.47 -4.07 12.69
C LYS A 69 -4.73 -5.25 13.62
N LEU A 70 -3.77 -5.52 14.49
CA LEU A 70 -3.87 -6.55 15.51
C LEU A 70 -3.49 -5.94 16.86
N ASP A 71 -4.44 -5.91 17.78
CA ASP A 71 -4.26 -5.40 19.14
C ASP A 71 -4.23 -6.56 20.15
N GLY A 72 -3.47 -6.40 21.24
CA GLY A 72 -3.46 -7.34 22.38
C GLY A 72 -2.54 -8.56 22.22
N CYS A 73 -1.89 -8.72 21.05
CA CYS A 73 -0.95 -9.82 20.80
C CYS A 73 0.49 -9.30 20.64
N SER A 74 1.44 -9.81 21.44
CA SER A 74 2.87 -9.45 21.41
C SER A 74 3.66 -10.08 20.23
N ARG A 75 3.01 -10.31 19.08
CA ARG A 75 3.59 -11.04 17.94
C ARG A 75 3.95 -10.10 16.81
N ARG A 76 5.21 -10.18 16.33
CA ARG A 76 5.62 -9.53 15.07
C ARG A 76 4.69 -10.00 13.95
N SER A 77 3.96 -9.06 13.37
CA SER A 77 2.88 -9.36 12.44
C SER A 77 3.25 -8.90 11.05
N SER A 78 3.54 -9.85 10.17
CA SER A 78 3.59 -9.63 8.73
C SER A 78 2.25 -9.96 8.10
N VAL A 79 2.02 -9.43 6.90
CA VAL A 79 0.74 -9.59 6.19
C VAL A 79 0.98 -9.69 4.70
N SER A 80 0.23 -10.57 4.05
CA SER A 80 0.20 -10.71 2.60
C SER A 80 -1.14 -10.21 2.09
N VAL A 81 -1.12 -9.18 1.24
CA VAL A 81 -2.33 -8.55 0.71
C VAL A 81 -2.36 -8.73 -0.80
N ALA A 82 -3.50 -9.06 -1.39
CA ALA A 82 -3.69 -8.99 -2.83
C ALA A 82 -4.74 -7.93 -3.16
N LEU A 83 -4.39 -7.00 -4.05
CA LEU A 83 -5.17 -5.81 -4.35
C LEU A 83 -5.48 -5.72 -5.83
N ARG A 84 -6.76 -5.55 -6.17
CA ARG A 84 -7.20 -5.39 -7.55
C ARG A 84 -7.08 -3.93 -8.00
N HIS A 85 -6.43 -3.70 -9.12
CA HIS A 85 -6.27 -2.38 -9.73
C HIS A 85 -7.62 -1.86 -10.23
N PHE A 86 -7.94 -0.61 -9.91
CA PHE A 86 -9.03 0.15 -10.52
C PHE A 86 -8.52 1.16 -11.55
N ALA A 87 -7.21 1.45 -11.56
CA ALA A 87 -6.57 2.36 -12.50
C ALA A 87 -5.42 1.65 -13.21
N LEU A 88 -5.23 2.01 -14.48
CA LEU A 88 -4.05 1.60 -15.25
C LEU A 88 -2.87 2.49 -14.90
N GLY A 89 -1.69 1.90 -14.82
CA GLY A 89 -0.46 2.61 -14.55
C GLY A 89 0.76 1.75 -14.81
N ALA A 90 1.92 2.39 -14.75
CA ALA A 90 3.20 1.71 -14.85
C ALA A 90 3.96 1.83 -13.52
N ASP A 91 5.01 1.02 -13.38
CA ASP A 91 5.97 1.13 -12.26
C ASP A 91 5.28 0.96 -10.89
N PRO A 92 4.67 -0.22 -10.64
CA PRO A 92 3.94 -0.49 -9.40
C PRO A 92 4.88 -0.48 -8.21
N THR A 93 4.49 0.26 -7.17
CA THR A 93 5.19 0.28 -5.90
C THR A 93 4.22 -0.07 -4.78
N ALA A 94 4.53 -1.12 -4.02
CA ALA A 94 3.81 -1.45 -2.80
C ALA A 94 4.19 -0.45 -1.71
N ALA A 95 3.21 0.11 -1.02
CA ALA A 95 3.45 1.08 0.04
C ALA A 95 2.46 0.89 1.19
N TYR A 96 2.85 1.44 2.34
CA TYR A 96 2.00 1.60 3.49
C TYR A 96 1.86 3.07 3.89
N TRP A 97 0.76 3.39 4.58
CA TRP A 97 0.57 4.71 5.17
C TRP A 97 1.33 4.80 6.50
N ASP A 98 2.32 5.68 6.54
CA ASP A 98 3.03 6.06 7.75
C ASP A 98 2.37 7.33 8.29
N PHE A 99 1.84 7.27 9.51
CA PHE A 99 1.14 8.39 10.14
C PHE A 99 2.11 9.46 10.67
N ASP A 100 3.37 9.13 10.91
CA ASP A 100 4.35 10.02 11.54
C ASP A 100 5.02 10.96 10.53
N LEU A 101 4.86 10.70 9.23
CA LEU A 101 5.38 11.58 8.19
C LEU A 101 4.66 12.93 8.17
N LEU A 102 5.38 13.96 7.70
CA LEU A 102 4.86 15.32 7.50
C LEU A 102 4.21 15.89 8.76
N ASP A 103 4.93 15.86 9.88
CA ASP A 103 4.44 16.40 11.16
C ASP A 103 3.07 15.81 11.56
N GLY A 104 2.88 14.51 11.34
CA GLY A 104 1.64 13.80 11.68
C GLY A 104 0.53 13.87 10.62
N HIS A 105 0.76 14.49 9.46
CA HIS A 105 -0.21 14.51 8.36
C HIS A 105 -0.24 13.19 7.57
N GLY A 106 0.80 12.38 7.73
CA GLY A 106 0.96 11.07 7.13
C GLY A 106 1.44 11.10 5.68
N GLY A 107 1.92 9.95 5.23
CA GLY A 107 2.42 9.77 3.88
C GLY A 107 2.66 8.32 3.51
N TRP A 108 2.81 8.05 2.22
CA TRP A 108 3.12 6.72 1.72
C TRP A 108 4.60 6.38 1.87
N ARG A 109 4.92 5.17 2.33
CA ARG A 109 6.28 4.63 2.42
C ARG A 109 6.37 3.24 1.83
N ALA A 110 7.47 2.93 1.17
CA ALA A 110 7.68 1.61 0.55
C ALA A 110 8.41 0.63 1.47
N GLU A 111 9.11 1.12 2.50
CA GLU A 111 10.00 0.28 3.30
C GLU A 111 9.26 -0.86 4.01
N GLY A 112 9.80 -2.06 3.93
CA GLY A 112 9.21 -3.24 4.56
C GLY A 112 7.99 -3.81 3.85
N CYS A 113 7.60 -3.27 2.68
CA CYS A 113 6.59 -3.83 1.79
C CYS A 113 7.20 -4.22 0.43
N LEU A 114 6.94 -5.45 -0.03
CA LEU A 114 7.51 -6.01 -1.25
C LEU A 114 6.41 -6.59 -2.13
N ILE A 115 6.49 -6.37 -3.43
CA ILE A 115 5.60 -7.02 -4.40
C ILE A 115 6.05 -8.48 -4.55
N THR A 116 5.16 -9.42 -4.27
CA THR A 116 5.43 -10.87 -4.38
C THR A 116 4.83 -11.50 -5.63
N GLY A 117 3.94 -10.79 -6.31
CA GLY A 117 3.42 -11.20 -7.61
C GLY A 117 2.56 -10.13 -8.26
N SER A 118 2.59 -10.05 -9.58
CA SER A 118 1.69 -9.23 -10.38
C SER A 118 1.10 -10.07 -11.49
N GLY A 119 -0.22 -10.18 -11.55
CA GLY A 119 -0.91 -10.98 -12.56
C GLY A 119 -2.28 -10.42 -12.89
N GLY A 120 -2.58 -10.26 -14.18
CA GLY A 120 -3.84 -9.66 -14.64
C GLY A 120 -4.02 -8.24 -14.08
N ASN A 121 -5.16 -8.01 -13.44
CA ASN A 121 -5.48 -6.74 -12.76
C ASN A 121 -5.24 -6.79 -11.25
N THR A 122 -4.39 -7.68 -10.74
CA THR A 122 -4.13 -7.83 -9.30
C THR A 122 -2.64 -7.83 -8.99
N THR A 123 -2.25 -7.15 -7.91
CA THR A 123 -0.90 -7.20 -7.35
C THR A 123 -0.96 -7.78 -5.94
N SER A 124 -0.09 -8.75 -5.68
CA SER A 124 0.16 -9.31 -4.36
C SER A 124 1.37 -8.65 -3.72
N VAL A 125 1.23 -8.26 -2.47
CA VAL A 125 2.25 -7.58 -1.66
C VAL A 125 2.44 -8.31 -0.35
N HIS A 126 3.66 -8.31 0.16
CA HIS A 126 4.00 -8.78 1.49
C HIS A 126 4.61 -7.64 2.29
N CYS A 127 4.04 -7.33 3.45
CA CYS A 127 4.52 -6.29 4.34
C CYS A 127 4.90 -6.88 5.70
N THR A 128 5.95 -6.34 6.30
CA THR A 128 6.54 -6.80 7.58
C THR A 128 5.94 -6.13 8.82
N HIS A 129 4.92 -5.29 8.62
CA HIS A 129 4.16 -4.58 9.64
C HIS A 129 2.67 -4.55 9.26
N LEU A 130 1.83 -4.05 10.17
CA LEU A 130 0.40 -3.86 9.99
C LEU A 130 0.10 -2.36 9.86
N SER A 131 -0.58 -1.96 8.79
CA SER A 131 -0.97 -0.57 8.52
C SER A 131 -2.07 -0.54 7.44
N ASN A 132 -2.21 0.59 6.75
CA ASN A 132 -2.95 0.76 5.51
C ASN A 132 -2.03 0.50 4.33
N PHE A 133 -2.39 -0.40 3.43
CA PHE A 133 -1.57 -0.83 2.30
C PHE A 133 -2.23 -0.48 0.97
N ALA A 134 -1.42 -0.05 0.01
CA ALA A 134 -1.87 0.19 -1.36
C ALA A 134 -0.74 -0.09 -2.36
N VAL A 135 -1.11 -0.18 -3.64
CA VAL A 135 -0.15 -0.06 -4.73
C VAL A 135 -0.29 1.32 -5.34
N LEU A 136 0.84 2.02 -5.40
CA LEU A 136 0.98 3.28 -6.09
C LEU A 136 1.56 3.00 -7.48
N MET A 137 1.02 3.66 -8.49
CA MET A 137 1.50 3.56 -9.86
C MET A 137 1.62 4.93 -10.48
N VAL A 138 2.49 5.05 -11.46
CA VAL A 138 2.59 6.24 -12.29
C VAL A 138 1.43 6.22 -13.28
N SER A 139 0.69 7.33 -13.33
CA SER A 139 -0.34 7.53 -14.34
C SER A 139 0.29 7.46 -15.73
N SER A 140 -0.12 6.51 -16.56
CA SER A 140 0.41 6.33 -17.92
C SER A 140 -0.04 7.42 -18.92
N LEU A 141 -0.43 8.62 -18.48
CA LEU A 141 -0.75 9.77 -19.34
C LEU A 141 0.49 10.35 -20.06
N ARG A 142 1.57 9.58 -20.23
CA ARG A 142 2.69 9.89 -21.14
C ARG A 142 2.29 9.64 -22.61
N GLY A 143 1.13 10.16 -23.00
CA GLY A 143 0.58 10.06 -24.36
C GLY A 143 -0.11 11.33 -24.84
N ILE A 144 -0.36 12.31 -23.96
CA ILE A 144 -0.69 13.68 -24.40
C ILE A 144 0.59 14.49 -24.36
N SER A 145 1.50 14.18 -25.29
CA SER A 145 2.40 15.22 -25.78
C SER A 145 1.48 16.26 -26.39
N PHE A 146 1.21 17.35 -25.68
CA PHE A 146 0.74 18.55 -26.34
C PHE A 146 1.74 18.81 -27.47
N PRO A 147 1.33 18.84 -28.74
CA PRO A 147 2.26 19.22 -29.80
C PRO A 147 2.82 20.59 -29.40
N HIS A 148 4.14 20.64 -29.31
CA HIS A 148 4.87 21.87 -29.05
C HIS A 148 4.45 22.84 -30.16
N ASP A 149 3.71 23.89 -29.81
CA ASP A 149 3.21 24.87 -30.77
C ASP A 149 4.43 25.63 -31.32
N PRO A 150 4.79 25.49 -32.61
CA PRO A 150 6.01 26.08 -33.17
C PRO A 150 5.89 27.60 -33.38
N TYR A 151 4.75 28.21 -33.00
CA TYR A 151 4.50 29.63 -33.26
C TYR A 151 4.73 30.58 -32.07
N ARG A 152 5.28 30.12 -30.94
CA ARG A 152 5.60 31.05 -29.85
C ARG A 152 6.93 31.75 -30.10
N THR A 153 6.87 32.90 -30.77
CA THR A 153 8.00 33.84 -30.86
C THR A 153 8.37 34.38 -29.47
N PRO A 154 9.67 34.50 -29.13
CA PRO A 154 10.09 35.21 -27.93
C PRO A 154 9.88 36.72 -28.16
N THR A 155 9.07 37.36 -27.33
CA THR A 155 9.11 38.81 -27.17
C THR A 155 10.37 39.19 -26.40
N ALA A 156 11.18 40.07 -26.99
CA ALA A 156 12.30 40.75 -26.36
C ALA A 156 11.85 41.70 -25.25
#